data_AF-A0A2M8H3C2-F1
#
_entry.id   AF-A0A2M8H3C2-F1
#
_cell.length_a   1.000
_cell.length_b   1.000
_cell.length_c   1.000
_cell.angle_alpha   90.00
_cell.angle_beta   90.00
_cell.angle_gamma   90.00
#
_symmetry.space_group_name_H-M   'P 1'
#
loop_
_entity.id
_entity.type
_entity.pdbx_description
1 polymer ?
#
loop_
_entity_poly.entity_id
_entity_poly.type
_entity_poly.pdbx_seq_one_letter_code
_entity_poly.pdbx_strand_id
1 'polypeptide(L)'
;MSEKKSISESDLLMIANQIIQDHDSYIEGMRADSVEEKDEVLVFKGNYFLDTNGLPTLETTAVFNMFKYLAHHLSKEFTLR
;
A
#
# COMPACT_ATOMS: atom_id res chain seq x y z
N MET A 1 8.15 -17.86 -14.22
CA MET A 1 7.01 -17.10 -13.65
C MET A 1 7.01 -17.42 -12.17
N SER A 2 7.18 -16.41 -11.30
CA SER A 2 7.11 -16.66 -9.86
C SER A 2 5.71 -17.11 -9.51
N GLU A 3 5.54 -18.26 -8.85
CA GLU A 3 4.24 -18.69 -8.34
C GLU A 3 3.85 -17.75 -7.19
N LYS A 4 3.04 -16.74 -7.51
CA LYS A 4 2.48 -15.83 -6.50
C LYS A 4 1.60 -16.62 -5.53
N LYS A 5 1.69 -16.30 -4.25
CA LYS A 5 0.86 -16.89 -3.19
C LYS A 5 -0.50 -16.19 -3.18
N SER A 6 -1.56 -16.97 -3.29
CA SER A 6 -2.92 -16.46 -3.12
C SER A 6 -3.13 -16.04 -1.67
N ILE A 7 -3.63 -14.82 -1.45
CA ILE A 7 -3.81 -14.22 -0.12
C ILE A 7 -5.16 -13.49 -0.02
N SER A 8 -5.72 -13.41 1.19
CA SER A 8 -6.89 -12.58 1.44
C SER A 8 -6.54 -11.10 1.52
N GLU A 9 -7.50 -10.22 1.22
CA GLU A 9 -7.33 -8.77 1.39
C GLU A 9 -6.93 -8.42 2.84
N SER A 10 -7.58 -9.01 3.84
CA SER A 10 -7.32 -8.73 5.26
C SER A 10 -5.91 -9.13 5.69
N ASP A 11 -5.43 -10.31 5.27
CA ASP A 11 -4.09 -10.79 5.61
C ASP A 11 -3.02 -9.94 4.92
N LEU A 12 -3.26 -9.58 3.66
CA LEU A 12 -2.36 -8.72 2.89
C LEU A 12 -2.29 -7.31 3.49
N LEU A 13 -3.41 -6.74 3.92
CA LEU A 13 -3.45 -5.45 4.60
C LEU A 13 -2.72 -5.49 5.95
N MET A 14 -2.77 -6.61 6.68
CA MET A 14 -2.01 -6.77 7.92
C MET A 14 -0.50 -6.74 7.64
N ILE A 15 -0.04 -7.48 6.63
CA ILE A 15 1.37 -7.49 6.20
C ILE A 15 1.79 -6.09 5.73
N ALA A 16 0.99 -5.47 4.86
CA ALA A 16 1.28 -4.15 4.31
C ALA A 16 1.37 -3.08 5.40
N ASN A 17 0.45 -3.08 6.37
CA ASN A 17 0.48 -2.12 7.46
C ASN A 17 1.64 -2.35 8.43
N GLN A 18 2.09 -3.59 8.63
CA GLN A 18 3.32 -3.86 9.39
C GLN A 18 4.54 -3.24 8.66
N ILE A 19 4.66 -3.47 7.35
CA ILE A 19 5.73 -2.90 6.53
C ILE A 19 5.70 -1.35 6.56
N ILE A 20 4.51 -0.74 6.49
CA ILE A 20 4.35 0.72 6.59
C ILE A 20 4.91 1.24 7.92
N GLN A 21 4.55 0.60 9.04
CA GLN A 21 4.97 1.02 10.38
C GLN A 21 6.48 0.86 10.60
N ASP A 22 7.09 -0.16 10.00
CA ASP A 22 8.53 -0.45 10.15
C ASP A 22 9.42 0.38 9.21
N HIS A 23 8.85 1.12 8.25
CA HIS A 23 9.62 1.84 7.24
C HIS A 23 10.07 3.22 7.74
N ASP A 24 11.33 3.59 7.43
CA ASP A 24 11.94 4.89 7.80
C ASP A 24 11.20 6.15 7.31
N SER A 25 10.26 6.00 6.37
CA SER A 25 9.47 7.09 5.78
C SER A 25 8.03 7.11 6.30
N TYR A 26 7.76 6.33 7.36
CA TYR A 26 6.49 6.35 8.06
C TYR A 26 6.17 7.76 8.58
N ILE A 27 4.90 8.13 8.47
CA ILE A 27 4.34 9.34 9.09
C ILE A 27 3.11 8.92 9.90
N GLU A 28 2.81 9.67 10.96
CA GLU A 28 1.70 9.34 11.86
C GLU A 28 0.37 9.22 11.10
N GLY A 29 -0.33 8.11 11.33
CA GLY A 29 -1.61 7.83 10.68
C GLY A 29 -1.52 7.21 9.29
N MET A 30 -0.31 6.99 8.75
CA MET A 30 -0.13 6.30 7.46
C MET A 30 -0.56 4.83 7.60
N ARG A 31 -1.55 4.42 6.78
CA ARG A 31 -2.05 3.05 6.73
C ARG A 31 -2.72 2.76 5.40
N ALA A 32 -2.65 1.50 4.97
CA ALA A 32 -3.50 0.98 3.91
C ALA A 32 -4.83 0.52 4.50
N ASP A 33 -5.95 0.91 3.89
CA ASP A 33 -7.30 0.52 4.30
C ASP A 33 -7.93 -0.52 3.37
N SER A 34 -7.47 -0.59 2.12
CA SER A 34 -7.98 -1.47 1.08
C SER A 34 -6.90 -1.75 0.04
N VAL A 35 -7.04 -2.89 -0.63
CA VAL A 35 -6.14 -3.28 -1.72
C VAL A 35 -6.94 -3.99 -2.81
N GLU A 36 -6.70 -3.61 -4.05
CA GLU A 36 -7.26 -4.27 -5.23
C GLU A 36 -6.11 -4.77 -6.13
N GLU A 37 -6.34 -5.83 -6.91
CA GLU A 37 -5.38 -6.29 -7.91
C GLU A 37 -5.86 -5.85 -9.30
N LYS A 38 -5.00 -5.16 -10.05
CA LYS A 38 -5.23 -4.69 -11.41
C LYS A 38 -4.05 -5.06 -12.28
N ASP A 39 -4.30 -5.79 -13.37
CA ASP A 39 -3.26 -6.22 -14.31
C ASP A 39 -2.05 -6.84 -13.59
N GLU A 40 -2.31 -7.76 -12.64
CA GLU A 40 -1.32 -8.43 -11.79
C GLU A 40 -0.53 -7.52 -10.82
N VAL A 41 -0.98 -6.28 -10.61
CA VAL A 41 -0.40 -5.31 -9.68
C VAL A 41 -1.37 -5.01 -8.54
N LEU A 42 -0.88 -5.17 -7.31
CA LEU A 42 -1.60 -4.77 -6.10
C LEU A 42 -1.59 -3.24 -5.98
N VAL A 43 -2.77 -2.65 -5.85
CA VAL A 43 -3.01 -1.22 -5.71
C VAL A 43 -3.56 -0.95 -4.32
N PHE A 44 -2.71 -0.39 -3.45
CA PHE A 44 -3.06 -0.02 -2.10
C PHE A 44 -3.73 1.36 -2.06
N LYS A 45 -4.76 1.49 -1.23
CA LYS A 45 -5.47 2.74 -0.96
C LYS A 45 -5.52 2.99 0.54
N GLY A 46 -5.74 4.26 0.89
CA GLY A 46 -5.72 4.74 2.25
C GLY A 46 -5.79 6.26 2.31
N ASN A 47 -5.45 6.82 3.45
CA ASN A 47 -5.39 8.27 3.63
C ASN A 47 -4.20 8.86 2.84
N TYR A 48 -4.48 9.79 1.92
CA TYR A 48 -3.48 10.49 1.11
C TYR A 48 -3.01 11.83 1.71
N PHE A 49 -3.51 12.23 2.87
CA PHE A 49 -3.10 13.46 3.56
C PHE A 49 -3.25 14.72 2.67
N LEU A 50 -4.37 14.79 1.97
CA LEU A 50 -4.72 15.93 1.14
C LEU A 50 -5.13 17.12 2.02
N ASP A 51 -4.97 18.34 1.50
CA ASP A 51 -5.47 19.54 2.17
C ASP A 51 -7.01 19.63 2.14
N THR A 52 -7.57 20.69 2.72
CA THR A 52 -9.02 20.90 2.77
C THR A 52 -9.66 21.11 1.40
N ASN A 53 -8.87 21.39 0.36
CA ASN A 53 -9.32 21.53 -1.02
C ASN A 53 -9.11 20.23 -1.83
N GLY A 54 -8.59 19.16 -1.20
CA GLY A 54 -8.26 17.90 -1.86
C GLY A 54 -6.95 17.94 -2.66
N LEU A 55 -6.07 18.91 -2.41
CA LEU A 55 -4.80 19.04 -3.10
C LEU A 55 -3.69 18.24 -2.40
N PRO A 56 -2.73 17.67 -3.17
CA PRO A 56 -1.58 16.99 -2.61
C PRO A 56 -0.72 17.89 -1.72
N THR A 57 -0.25 17.33 -0.61
CA THR A 57 0.71 17.94 0.31
C THR A 57 2.07 17.24 0.22
N LEU A 58 3.03 17.65 1.06
CA LEU A 58 4.29 16.93 1.21
C LEU A 58 4.06 15.49 1.75
N GLU A 59 3.11 15.32 2.66
CA GLU A 59 2.73 14.02 3.23
C GLU A 59 2.11 13.10 2.18
N THR A 60 1.34 13.67 1.24
CA THR A 60 0.80 12.93 0.10
C THR A 60 1.91 12.26 -0.70
N THR A 61 3.04 12.93 -0.91
CA THR A 61 4.19 12.34 -1.62
C THR A 61 4.77 11.15 -0.87
N ALA A 62 4.87 11.23 0.46
CA ALA A 62 5.35 10.13 1.29
C ALA A 62 4.43 8.90 1.19
N VAL A 63 3.11 9.10 1.26
CA VAL A 63 2.14 8.01 1.10
C VAL A 63 2.18 7.38 -0.29
N PHE A 64 2.26 8.20 -1.34
CA PHE A 64 2.37 7.68 -2.71
C PHE A 64 3.61 6.80 -2.88
N ASN A 65 4.76 7.23 -2.34
CA ASN A 65 5.98 6.44 -2.38
C ASN A 65 5.83 5.14 -1.58
N MET A 66 5.18 5.18 -0.42
CA MET A 66 4.93 3.99 0.39
C MET A 66 4.03 2.98 -0.31
N PHE A 67 2.89 3.43 -0.86
CA PHE A 67 1.98 2.53 -1.58
C PHE A 67 2.61 1.98 -2.86
N LYS A 68 3.42 2.78 -3.55
CA LYS A 68 4.23 2.30 -4.68
C LYS A 68 5.25 1.25 -4.25
N TYR A 69 5.91 1.43 -3.11
CA TYR A 69 6.86 0.48 -2.54
C TYR A 69 6.17 -0.85 -2.23
N LEU A 70 5.04 -0.82 -1.52
CA LEU A 70 4.21 -1.98 -1.22
C LEU A 70 3.76 -2.71 -2.49
N ALA A 71 3.22 -1.97 -3.46
CA ALA A 71 2.79 -2.53 -4.75
C ALA A 71 3.97 -3.24 -5.45
N HIS A 72 5.14 -2.61 -5.50
CA HIS A 72 6.31 -3.17 -6.17
C HIS A 72 6.86 -4.43 -5.47
N HIS A 73 6.81 -4.49 -4.14
CA HIS A 73 7.32 -5.63 -3.38
C HIS A 73 6.30 -6.76 -3.31
N LEU A 74 5.09 -6.47 -2.83
CA LEU A 74 4.09 -7.49 -2.56
C LEU A 74 3.49 -8.08 -3.85
N SER A 75 3.42 -7.34 -4.96
CA SER A 75 2.87 -7.90 -6.22
C SER A 75 3.76 -8.98 -6.83
N LYS A 76 5.03 -9.10 -6.41
CA LYS A 76 5.92 -10.18 -6.83
C LYS A 76 5.68 -11.47 -6.05
N GLU A 77 5.10 -11.35 -4.86
CA GLU A 77 4.95 -12.43 -3.88
C GLU A 77 3.51 -12.92 -3.78
N PHE A 78 2.54 -12.03 -3.96
CA PHE A 78 1.14 -12.29 -3.67
C PHE A 78 0.20 -11.91 -4.82
N THR A 79 -0.93 -12.62 -4.87
CA THR A 79 -2.10 -12.30 -5.71
C THR A 79 -3.36 -12.42 -4.84
N LEU A 80 -4.33 -11.55 -5.05
CA LEU A 80 -5.58 -11.56 -4.30
C LEU A 80 -6.45 -12.76 -4.71
N ARG A 81 -7.16 -13.31 -3.73
CA ARG A 81 -8.05 -14.47 -3.88
C ARG A 81 -9.52 -14.10 -3.94
#